data_AF-A0A931LP86-F1
#
_entry.id   AF-A0A931LP86-F1
#
_cell.length_a   1.000
_cell.length_b   1.000
_cell.length_c   1.000
_cell.angle_alpha   90.00
_cell.angle_beta   90.00
_cell.angle_gamma   90.00
#
_symmetry.space_group_name_H-M   'P 1'
#
loop_
_entity.id
_entity.type
_entity.pdbx_description
1 polymer ?
#
loop_
_entity_poly.entity_id
_entity_poly.type
_entity_poly.pdbx_seq_one_letter_code
_entity_poly.pdbx_strand_id
1 'polypeptide(L)'
;MATLTHVAGAEQMMVGARIAHQGIYVQFADEASGVIPLADLQLAGRPASVDLPDPYVLHIELTNGNVEEVPWDFARHYADVNYRAQSEKAGRRGLKLLGKRIQKLRINAGFTQEELAKRSKLGRITLVRLEMGQHSPRFETLVALAKGLDCDVSELM
;
A
#
# COMPACT_ATOMS: atom_id res chain seq x y z
N MET A 1 16.12 1.17 37.52
CA MET A 1 15.42 0.03 36.89
C MET A 1 14.20 0.58 36.18
N ALA A 2 14.29 0.86 34.87
CA ALA A 2 13.18 1.41 34.10
C ALA A 2 12.28 0.27 33.63
N THR A 3 11.03 0.29 34.07
CA THR A 3 9.98 -0.67 33.72
C THR A 3 9.58 -0.45 32.26
N LEU A 4 10.08 -1.27 31.34
CA LEU A 4 9.61 -1.34 29.96
C LEU A 4 8.16 -1.84 29.96
N THR A 5 7.22 -0.90 30.00
CA THR A 5 5.80 -1.19 29.83
C THR A 5 5.57 -1.41 28.34
N HIS A 6 5.62 -2.67 27.93
CA HIS A 6 5.38 -3.05 26.54
C HIS A 6 3.89 -2.87 26.23
N VAL A 7 3.53 -1.74 25.62
CA VAL A 7 2.15 -1.49 25.17
C VAL A 7 1.88 -2.35 23.95
N ALA A 8 0.83 -3.17 23.98
CA ALA A 8 0.42 -3.95 22.81
C ALA A 8 0.01 -2.99 21.68
N GLY A 9 0.59 -3.15 20.48
CA GLY A 9 0.36 -2.24 19.35
C GLY A 9 1.27 -1.00 19.33
N ALA A 10 2.29 -0.93 20.20
CA ALA A 10 3.24 0.19 20.21
C ALA A 10 3.91 0.44 18.86
N GLU A 11 4.06 -0.61 18.04
CA GLU A 11 4.61 -0.54 16.69
C GLU A 11 3.72 0.25 15.70
N GLN A 12 2.45 0.44 16.04
CA GLN A 12 1.44 1.10 15.21
C GLN A 12 1.14 2.52 15.69
N MET A 13 1.57 2.87 16.91
CA MET A 13 1.22 4.12 17.56
C MET A 13 2.31 5.16 17.33
N MET A 14 1.99 6.18 16.55
CA MET A 14 2.77 7.41 16.42
C MET A 14 2.59 8.26 17.68
N VAL A 15 3.70 8.72 18.24
CA VAL A 15 3.75 9.52 19.47
C VAL A 15 4.32 10.91 19.25
N GLY A 16 4.88 11.17 18.06
CA GLY A 16 5.36 12.49 17.69
C GLY A 16 5.54 12.62 16.19
N ALA A 17 5.24 13.81 15.68
CA ALA A 17 5.51 14.18 14.29
C ALA A 17 5.97 15.64 14.22
N ARG A 18 6.85 15.94 13.26
CA ARG A 18 7.30 17.32 12.98
C ARG A 18 7.79 17.48 11.56
N ILE A 19 7.64 18.67 11.01
CA ILE A 19 8.25 19.05 9.74
C ILE A 19 9.78 19.13 9.93
N ALA A 20 10.53 18.50 9.05
CA ALA A 20 11.99 18.49 9.03
C ALA A 20 12.52 18.95 7.66
N HIS A 21 13.83 19.23 7.57
CA HIS A 21 14.44 19.76 6.34
C HIS A 21 14.27 18.85 5.11
N GLN A 22 14.14 17.52 5.30
CA GLN A 22 14.06 16.54 4.22
C GLN A 22 12.70 15.83 4.11
N GLY A 23 11.68 16.24 4.89
CA GLY A 23 10.46 15.46 4.99
C GLY A 23 9.68 15.71 6.27
N ILE A 24 8.83 14.75 6.62
CA ILE A 24 8.12 14.73 7.90
C ILE A 24 8.75 13.65 8.77
N TYR A 25 9.29 14.07 9.91
CA TYR A 25 9.81 13.17 10.92
C TYR A 25 8.65 12.59 11.73
N VAL A 26 8.66 11.28 11.95
CA VAL A 26 7.67 10.56 12.76
C VAL A 26 8.38 9.66 13.76
N GLN A 27 7.87 9.62 14.98
CA GLN A 27 8.32 8.75 16.07
C GLN A 27 7.18 7.86 16.54
N PHE A 28 7.48 6.58 16.75
CA PHE A 28 6.56 5.55 17.24
C PHE A 28 6.80 5.25 18.72
N ALA A 29 5.80 4.65 19.36
CA ALA A 29 5.84 4.27 20.77
C ALA A 29 6.88 3.16 21.07
N ASP A 30 7.26 2.36 20.08
CA ASP A 30 8.33 1.35 20.17
C ASP A 30 9.73 1.92 19.91
N GLU A 31 9.88 3.25 20.01
CA GLU A 31 11.11 4.01 19.76
C GLU A 31 11.56 4.04 18.29
N ALA A 32 10.87 3.33 17.38
CA ALA A 32 11.14 3.44 15.95
C ALA A 32 10.88 4.87 15.47
N SER A 33 11.76 5.39 14.61
CA SER A 33 11.55 6.70 14.02
C SER A 33 12.16 6.81 12.64
N GLY A 34 11.61 7.72 11.84
CA GLY A 34 12.00 7.88 10.45
C GLY A 34 11.59 9.23 9.89
N VAL A 35 12.04 9.50 8.67
CA VAL A 35 11.65 10.68 7.90
C VAL A 35 10.94 10.20 6.65
N ILE A 36 9.70 10.63 6.47
CA ILE A 36 8.93 10.44 5.25
C ILE A 36 9.33 11.56 4.27
N PRO A 37 9.97 11.25 3.12
CA PRO A 37 10.33 12.27 2.14
C PRO A 37 9.09 12.95 1.57
N LEU A 38 9.13 14.28 1.39
CA LEU A 38 7.99 15.03 0.81
C LEU A 38 7.62 14.53 -0.60
N ALA A 39 8.61 14.06 -1.36
CA ALA A 39 8.41 13.51 -2.70
C ALA A 39 7.52 12.26 -2.70
N ASP A 40 7.54 11.48 -1.62
CA ASP A 40 6.80 10.23 -1.52
C ASP A 40 5.37 10.44 -1.02
N LEU A 41 5.09 11.58 -0.38
CA LEU A 41 3.76 11.95 0.14
C LEU A 41 2.79 12.47 -0.92
N GLN A 42 3.28 12.83 -2.13
CA GLN A 42 2.46 13.31 -3.25
C GLN A 42 1.48 14.45 -2.89
N LEU A 43 1.87 15.33 -1.96
CA LEU A 43 1.01 16.38 -1.43
C LEU A 43 0.58 17.39 -2.51
N ALA A 44 -0.67 17.84 -2.43
CA ALA A 44 -1.21 18.87 -3.33
C ALA A 44 -0.66 20.29 -3.04
N GLY A 45 0.17 20.45 -2.01
CA GLY A 45 0.69 21.74 -1.55
C GLY A 45 1.89 21.57 -0.61
N ARG A 46 2.41 22.69 -0.11
CA ARG A 46 3.49 22.67 0.88
C ARG A 46 2.92 22.41 2.28
N PRO A 47 3.56 21.54 3.09
CA PRO A 47 3.21 21.40 4.50
C PRO A 47 3.38 22.74 5.24
N ALA A 48 2.37 23.15 5.97
CA ALA A 48 2.38 24.29 6.88
C ALA A 48 2.52 23.83 8.34
N SER A 49 1.76 22.79 8.74
CA SER A 49 1.78 22.22 10.07
C SER A 49 1.57 20.70 10.02
N VAL A 50 1.89 20.01 11.12
CA VAL A 50 1.57 18.59 11.30
C VAL A 50 1.11 18.33 12.73
N ASP A 51 0.19 17.41 12.88
CA ASP A 51 -0.31 16.96 14.17
C ASP A 51 -0.76 15.49 14.13
N LEU A 52 -1.00 14.92 15.31
CA LEU A 52 -1.49 13.56 15.47
C LEU A 52 -2.88 13.65 16.12
N PRO A 53 -3.97 13.64 15.34
CA PRO A 53 -5.34 13.64 15.88
C PRO A 53 -5.59 12.42 16.77
N ASP A 54 -4.96 11.30 16.43
CA ASP A 54 -4.93 10.06 17.18
C ASP A 54 -3.60 9.31 16.91
N PRO A 55 -3.29 8.23 17.65
CA PRO A 55 -2.01 7.52 17.51
C PRO A 55 -1.78 6.83 16.16
N TYR A 56 -2.78 6.69 15.29
CA TYR A 56 -2.71 5.88 14.06
C TYR A 56 -2.71 6.71 12.77
N VAL A 57 -2.95 8.02 12.88
CA VAL A 57 -3.04 8.93 11.73
C VAL A 57 -2.18 10.17 11.98
N LEU A 58 -1.42 10.57 10.97
CA LEU A 58 -0.70 11.83 10.91
C LEU A 58 -1.46 12.80 10.00
N HIS A 59 -1.81 13.96 10.53
CA HIS A 59 -2.37 15.06 9.74
C HIS A 59 -1.28 16.00 9.26
N ILE A 60 -1.38 16.40 8.00
CA ILE A 60 -0.52 17.40 7.37
C ILE A 60 -1.40 18.52 6.85
N GLU A 61 -1.43 19.65 7.56
CA GLU A 61 -2.09 20.85 7.07
C GLU A 61 -1.19 21.50 6.02
N LEU A 62 -1.76 21.78 4.86
CA LEU A 62 -1.09 22.41 3.73
C LEU A 62 -1.31 23.91 3.74
N THR A 63 -0.42 24.66 3.09
CA THR A 63 -0.52 26.13 2.98
C THR A 63 -1.79 26.62 2.25
N ASN A 64 -2.49 25.74 1.54
CA ASN A 64 -3.77 26.03 0.89
C ASN A 64 -5.00 25.75 1.78
N GLY A 65 -4.78 25.30 3.03
CA GLY A 65 -5.83 24.96 3.99
C GLY A 65 -6.36 23.52 3.89
N ASN A 66 -5.88 22.73 2.92
CA ASN A 66 -6.22 21.31 2.85
C ASN A 66 -5.46 20.53 3.93
N VAL A 67 -6.07 19.47 4.44
CA VAL A 67 -5.42 18.51 5.34
C VAL A 67 -5.26 17.19 4.61
N GLU A 68 -4.04 16.67 4.59
CA GLU A 68 -3.73 15.33 4.06
C GLU A 68 -3.53 14.36 5.23
N GLU A 69 -4.09 13.16 5.12
CA GLU A 69 -3.97 12.12 6.14
C GLU A 69 -2.92 11.09 5.72
N VAL A 70 -2.01 10.77 6.65
CA VAL A 70 -0.98 9.75 6.47
C VAL A 70 -1.19 8.66 7.52
N PRO A 71 -1.63 7.46 7.10
CA PRO A 71 -1.76 6.32 8.00
C PRO A 71 -0.43 5.86 8.61
N TRP A 72 -0.49 5.27 9.81
CA TRP A 72 0.70 4.81 10.54
C TRP A 72 1.54 3.79 9.78
N ASP A 73 0.93 2.91 8.98
CA ASP A 73 1.62 1.86 8.24
C ASP A 73 2.51 2.45 7.13
N PHE A 74 2.03 3.52 6.49
CA PHE A 74 2.81 4.33 5.56
C PHE A 74 3.99 5.01 6.28
N ALA A 75 3.76 5.62 7.44
CA ALA A 75 4.85 6.23 8.22
C ALA A 75 5.86 5.18 8.71
N ARG A 76 5.38 3.99 9.10
CA ARG A 76 6.18 2.87 9.59
C ARG A 76 7.14 2.34 8.53
N HIS A 77 6.76 2.43 7.25
CA HIS A 77 7.64 2.11 6.12
C HIS A 77 8.98 2.86 6.18
N TYR A 78 8.99 4.09 6.68
CA TYR A 78 10.17 4.95 6.75
C TYR A 78 10.89 4.88 8.10
N ALA A 79 10.23 4.38 9.15
CA ALA A 79 10.79 4.25 10.49
C ALA A 79 11.49 2.90 10.73
N ASP A 80 11.14 1.86 9.96
CA ASP A 80 11.64 0.51 10.17
C ASP A 80 11.99 -0.16 8.82
N VAL A 81 13.29 -0.32 8.56
CA VAL A 81 13.83 -0.97 7.35
C VAL A 81 13.35 -2.42 7.24
N ASN A 82 13.12 -3.11 8.36
CA ASN A 82 12.57 -4.47 8.36
C ASN A 82 11.08 -4.45 8.05
N TYR A 83 10.33 -3.44 8.50
CA TYR A 83 8.93 -3.25 8.10
C TYR A 83 8.81 -3.00 6.59
N ARG A 84 9.70 -2.20 6.01
CA ARG A 84 9.78 -2.04 4.55
C ARG A 84 9.98 -3.40 3.85
N ALA A 85 10.93 -4.20 4.30
CA ALA A 85 11.15 -5.53 3.72
C ALA A 85 9.96 -6.48 3.93
N GLN A 86 9.27 -6.42 5.07
CA GLN A 86 8.11 -7.24 5.38
C GLN A 86 6.86 -6.80 4.61
N SER A 87 6.58 -5.50 4.52
CA SER A 87 5.47 -4.91 3.76
C SER A 87 5.67 -5.11 2.25
N GLU A 88 6.88 -4.91 1.72
CA GLU A 88 7.19 -5.25 0.32
C GLU A 88 7.06 -6.77 0.08
N LYS A 89 7.46 -7.61 1.03
CA LYS A 89 7.30 -9.07 0.92
C LYS A 89 5.83 -9.48 1.02
N ALA A 90 5.03 -8.84 1.86
CA ALA A 90 3.59 -9.05 1.98
C ALA A 90 2.85 -8.59 0.73
N GLY A 91 3.16 -7.41 0.19
CA GLY A 91 2.66 -6.90 -1.08
C GLY A 91 3.03 -7.83 -2.25
N ARG A 92 4.30 -8.25 -2.36
CA ARG A 92 4.73 -9.25 -3.36
C ARG A 92 4.02 -10.59 -3.19
N ARG A 93 3.74 -11.01 -1.96
CA ARG A 93 2.97 -12.22 -1.68
C ARG A 93 1.51 -12.05 -2.11
N GLY A 94 0.90 -10.90 -1.84
CA GLY A 94 -0.45 -10.53 -2.29
C GLY A 94 -0.56 -10.56 -3.81
N LEU A 95 0.37 -9.93 -4.52
CA LEU A 95 0.42 -9.95 -5.99
C LEU A 95 0.55 -11.37 -6.55
N LYS A 96 1.35 -12.23 -5.92
CA LYS A 96 1.46 -13.65 -6.31
C LYS A 96 0.17 -14.43 -6.06
N LEU A 97 -0.55 -14.15 -4.98
CA LEU A 97 -1.82 -14.81 -4.67
C LEU A 97 -2.90 -14.39 -5.65
N LEU A 98 -3.02 -13.10 -5.91
CA LEU A 98 -3.91 -12.53 -6.93
C LEU A 98 -3.64 -13.14 -8.31
N GLY A 99 -2.37 -13.16 -8.73
CA GLY A 99 -1.97 -13.76 -10.01
C GLY A 99 -2.37 -15.24 -10.13
N LYS A 100 -2.14 -16.02 -9.06
CA LYS A 100 -2.58 -17.43 -9.00
C LYS A 100 -4.11 -17.57 -9.03
N ARG A 101 -4.84 -16.66 -8.39
CA ARG A 101 -6.31 -16.66 -8.38
C ARG A 101 -6.86 -16.41 -9.78
N ILE A 102 -6.36 -15.39 -10.48
CA ILE A 102 -6.69 -15.09 -11.88
C ILE A 102 -6.39 -16.32 -12.76
N GLN A 103 -5.20 -16.90 -12.62
CA GLN A 103 -4.79 -18.08 -13.39
C GLN A 103 -5.75 -19.26 -13.16
N LYS A 104 -6.14 -19.51 -11.91
CA LYS A 104 -7.05 -20.60 -11.55
C LYS A 104 -8.44 -20.39 -12.16
N LEU A 105 -9.01 -19.19 -12.03
CA LEU A 105 -10.32 -18.87 -12.63
C LEU A 105 -10.27 -19.00 -14.15
N ARG A 106 -9.19 -18.52 -14.79
CA ARG A 106 -8.98 -18.67 -16.23
C ARG A 106 -8.99 -20.12 -16.68
N ILE A 107 -8.25 -20.99 -15.98
CA ILE A 107 -8.17 -22.41 -16.31
C ILE A 107 -9.53 -23.08 -16.10
N ASN A 108 -10.23 -22.76 -15.02
CA ASN A 108 -11.57 -23.29 -14.75
C ASN A 108 -12.59 -22.87 -15.81
N ALA A 109 -12.46 -21.67 -16.35
CA ALA A 109 -13.27 -21.18 -17.47
C ALA A 109 -12.84 -21.74 -18.85
N GLY A 110 -11.79 -22.58 -18.90
CA GLY A 110 -11.29 -23.20 -20.14
C GLY A 110 -10.55 -22.24 -21.07
N PHE A 111 -10.12 -21.06 -20.59
CA PHE A 111 -9.48 -20.06 -21.44
C PHE A 111 -7.97 -20.21 -21.50
N THR A 112 -7.39 -19.97 -22.67
CA THR A 112 -5.94 -19.70 -22.79
C THR A 112 -5.64 -18.28 -22.32
N GLN A 113 -4.36 -17.97 -22.05
CA GLN A 113 -3.94 -16.61 -21.73
C GLN A 113 -4.28 -15.62 -22.87
N GLU A 114 -4.17 -16.07 -24.12
CA GLU A 114 -4.56 -15.24 -25.27
C GLU A 114 -6.05 -14.89 -25.23
N GLU A 115 -6.88 -15.90 -24.93
CA GLU A 115 -8.33 -15.77 -24.92
C GLU A 115 -8.80 -14.83 -23.80
N LEU A 116 -8.31 -15.03 -22.58
CA LEU A 116 -8.66 -14.13 -21.47
C LEU A 116 -8.15 -12.71 -21.70
N ALA A 117 -6.94 -12.56 -22.27
CA ALA A 117 -6.40 -11.24 -22.57
C ALA A 117 -7.30 -10.49 -23.55
N LYS A 118 -7.74 -11.13 -24.64
CA LYS A 118 -8.68 -10.57 -25.61
C LYS A 118 -10.01 -10.19 -24.96
N ARG A 119 -10.60 -11.10 -24.19
CA ARG A 119 -11.87 -10.87 -23.47
C ARG A 119 -11.79 -9.69 -22.49
N SER A 120 -10.63 -9.54 -21.84
CA SER A 120 -10.36 -8.47 -20.87
C SER A 120 -9.82 -7.20 -21.52
N LYS A 121 -9.68 -7.15 -22.86
CA LYS A 121 -9.04 -6.03 -23.59
C LYS A 121 -7.64 -5.68 -23.07
N LEU A 122 -6.87 -6.70 -22.68
CA LEU A 122 -5.50 -6.60 -22.22
C LEU A 122 -4.54 -7.16 -23.27
N GLY A 123 -3.28 -6.72 -23.23
CA GLY A 123 -2.20 -7.42 -23.94
C GLY A 123 -1.91 -8.76 -23.28
N ARG A 124 -1.66 -9.81 -24.08
CA ARG A 124 -1.30 -11.15 -23.57
C ARG A 124 -0.12 -11.11 -22.59
N ILE A 125 0.93 -10.33 -22.90
CA ILE A 125 2.09 -10.15 -22.02
C ILE A 125 1.69 -9.55 -20.66
N THR A 126 0.75 -8.58 -20.66
CA THR A 126 0.21 -7.99 -19.44
C THR A 126 -0.47 -9.06 -18.60
N LEU A 127 -1.32 -9.90 -19.20
CA LEU A 127 -1.97 -11.00 -18.47
C LEU A 127 -0.95 -11.98 -17.89
N VAL A 128 0.08 -12.38 -18.64
CA VAL A 128 1.15 -13.27 -18.16
C VAL A 128 1.83 -12.68 -16.92
N ARG A 129 2.20 -11.39 -16.97
CA ARG A 129 2.85 -10.70 -15.84
C ARG A 129 1.94 -10.59 -14.62
N LEU A 130 0.64 -10.37 -14.84
CA LEU A 130 -0.36 -10.37 -13.77
C LEU A 130 -0.48 -11.75 -13.13
N GLU A 131 -0.60 -12.83 -13.91
CA GLU A 131 -0.68 -14.20 -13.39
C GLU A 131 0.59 -14.61 -12.62
N MET A 132 1.75 -14.08 -12.99
CA MET A 132 3.02 -14.29 -12.28
C MET A 132 3.19 -13.40 -11.05
N GLY A 133 2.27 -12.47 -10.76
CA GLY A 133 2.37 -11.50 -9.67
C GLY A 133 3.51 -10.49 -9.85
N GLN A 134 3.92 -10.23 -11.08
CA GLN A 134 5.01 -9.30 -11.43
C GLN A 134 4.55 -7.86 -11.60
N HIS A 135 3.23 -7.63 -11.66
CA HIS A 135 2.65 -6.31 -11.85
C HIS A 135 1.43 -6.14 -10.94
N SER A 136 1.30 -4.96 -10.32
CA SER A 136 0.10 -4.59 -9.57
C SER A 136 -0.98 -4.08 -10.53
N PRO A 137 -2.13 -4.75 -10.69
CA PRO A 137 -3.20 -4.24 -11.53
C PRO A 137 -3.85 -3.01 -10.87
N ARG A 138 -4.19 -2.01 -11.68
CA ARG A 138 -5.13 -0.96 -11.24
C ARG A 138 -6.54 -1.55 -11.10
N PHE A 139 -7.40 -0.86 -10.38
CA PHE A 139 -8.80 -1.28 -10.22
C PHE A 139 -9.50 -1.50 -11.57
N GLU A 140 -9.27 -0.66 -12.58
CA GLU A 140 -9.88 -0.87 -13.92
C GLU A 140 -9.43 -2.18 -14.57
N THR A 141 -8.19 -2.60 -14.32
CA THR A 141 -7.65 -3.86 -14.83
C THR A 141 -8.31 -5.05 -14.14
N LEU A 142 -8.56 -4.96 -12.83
CA LEU A 142 -9.31 -5.99 -12.09
C LEU A 142 -10.75 -6.10 -12.61
N VAL A 143 -11.42 -4.98 -12.82
CA VAL A 143 -12.77 -4.95 -13.41
C VAL A 143 -12.78 -5.57 -14.81
N ALA A 144 -11.78 -5.27 -15.64
CA ALA A 144 -11.67 -5.82 -16.98
C ALA A 144 -11.43 -7.35 -16.98
N LEU A 145 -10.59 -7.84 -16.06
CA LEU A 145 -10.36 -9.28 -15.87
C LEU A 145 -11.61 -10.00 -15.38
N ALA A 146 -12.32 -9.45 -14.39
CA ALA A 146 -13.56 -10.00 -13.87
C ALA A 146 -14.61 -10.12 -14.97
N LYS A 147 -14.78 -9.07 -15.78
CA LYS A 147 -15.63 -9.10 -16.99
C LYS A 147 -15.19 -10.15 -18.01
N GLY A 148 -13.89 -10.31 -18.23
CA GLY A 148 -13.36 -11.32 -19.16
C GLY A 148 -13.52 -12.76 -18.67
N LEU A 149 -13.60 -12.94 -17.35
CA LEU A 149 -13.82 -14.22 -16.66
C LEU A 149 -15.29 -14.53 -16.37
N ASP A 150 -16.19 -13.56 -16.58
CA ASP A 150 -17.60 -13.63 -16.21
C ASP A 150 -17.80 -13.93 -14.71
N CYS A 151 -17.07 -13.19 -13.87
CA CYS A 151 -17.11 -13.32 -12.42
C CYS A 151 -17.16 -11.94 -11.74
N ASP A 152 -17.45 -11.90 -10.44
CA ASP A 152 -17.36 -10.66 -9.66
C ASP A 152 -15.90 -10.31 -9.35
N VAL A 153 -15.60 -9.02 -9.20
CA VAL A 153 -14.23 -8.56 -8.85
C VAL A 153 -13.79 -9.11 -7.49
N SER A 154 -14.72 -9.30 -6.55
CA SER A 154 -14.42 -9.92 -5.25
C SER A 154 -13.90 -11.35 -5.36
N GLU A 155 -14.21 -12.07 -6.45
CA GLU A 155 -13.70 -13.43 -6.66
C GLU A 155 -12.22 -13.47 -7.05
N LEU A 156 -11.66 -12.32 -7.43
CA LEU A 156 -10.23 -12.14 -7.72
C LEU A 156 -9.40 -11.91 -6.45
N MET A 157 -10.04 -11.52 -5.34
CA MET A 157 -9.39 -11.14 -4.08
C MET A 157 -9.24 -12.29 -3.08
#